data_AF-A0AA47MYZ7-F1
#
_entry.id   AF-A0AA47MYZ7-F1
#
_cell.length_a   1.000
_cell.length_b   1.000
_cell.length_c   1.000
_cell.angle_alpha   90.00
_cell.angle_beta   90.00
_cell.angle_gamma   90.00
#
_symmetry.space_group_name_H-M   'P 1'
#
loop_
_entity.id
_entity.type
_entity.pdbx_description
1 polymer ?
#
loop_
_entity_poly.entity_id
_entity_poly.type
_entity_poly.pdbx_seq_one_letter_code
_entity_poly.pdbx_strand_id
1 'polypeptide(L)'
;MKRDRFGGAVGAFGRALPPMPMPKTGPVLCPARVSLYPQVAMLQNQGREMMIVTSGAVAFGKQRLRHEILLSQSVRQALHSGQNQLKDMSMPLLEARACAAAGQSGLMALYEAMFTQYSTCTAQILVTNLDFHDDQKRRNLNSTLQELLRMNIVPIINTNDAVVPPPEPNSDLQGVISIKDNDSLAARLAVEMRADLLIALSDVEGLYDSPPGTDDAKLIDIFYPGDQQSITYGTKSRVGIGGMEAKVHPHCPGLKSL
;
A
#
# COMPACT_ATOMS: atom_id res chain seq x y z
N MET A 1 10.34 -6.74 -10.82
CA MET A 1 10.59 -6.81 -9.35
C MET A 1 9.87 -8.05 -8.81
N LYS A 2 10.55 -9.07 -8.26
CA LYS A 2 9.87 -10.03 -7.36
C LYS A 2 9.78 -9.31 -6.01
N ARG A 3 8.57 -9.22 -5.45
CA ARG A 3 8.31 -8.65 -4.12
C ARG A 3 9.39 -9.08 -3.14
N ASP A 4 9.97 -8.14 -2.40
CA ASP A 4 10.51 -8.47 -1.09
C ASP A 4 9.39 -9.18 -0.34
N ARG A 5 9.71 -10.27 0.34
CA ARG A 5 8.74 -11.25 0.89
C ARG A 5 7.67 -10.66 1.82
N PHE A 6 7.64 -9.34 2.02
CA PHE A 6 6.77 -8.59 2.92
C PHE A 6 6.10 -7.31 2.38
N GLY A 7 6.25 -6.92 1.10
CA GLY A 7 5.73 -5.62 0.61
C GLY A 7 4.66 -5.74 -0.48
N GLY A 8 3.45 -5.23 -0.21
CA GLY A 8 2.47 -4.97 -1.28
C GLY A 8 2.72 -3.59 -1.94
N ALA A 9 1.81 -3.16 -2.83
CA ALA A 9 1.97 -1.95 -3.64
C ALA A 9 2.36 -0.74 -2.78
N VAL A 10 3.44 -0.07 -3.18
CA VAL A 10 3.89 1.19 -2.60
C VAL A 10 3.60 2.30 -3.61
N GLY A 11 2.82 3.29 -3.18
CA GLY A 11 2.60 4.52 -3.93
C GLY A 11 3.54 5.61 -3.41
N ALA A 12 4.36 6.23 -4.27
CA ALA A 12 5.15 7.41 -3.89
C ALA A 12 4.57 8.66 -4.57
N PHE A 13 4.37 9.73 -3.79
CA PHE A 13 3.92 11.04 -4.27
C PHE A 13 5.08 12.01 -4.24
N GLY A 14 5.14 12.92 -5.21
CA GLY A 14 6.08 14.03 -5.20
C GLY A 14 5.36 15.33 -5.55
N ARG A 15 5.59 16.40 -4.79
CA ARG A 15 5.30 17.77 -5.23
C ARG A 15 6.60 18.56 -5.37
N ALA A 16 6.75 19.29 -6.48
CA ALA A 16 7.90 20.15 -6.73
C ALA A 16 7.68 21.57 -6.16
N LEU A 17 8.68 22.13 -5.48
CA LEU A 17 8.74 23.57 -5.15
C LEU A 17 9.15 24.37 -6.41
N PRO A 18 8.76 25.67 -6.56
CA PRO A 18 8.87 26.40 -7.83
C PRO A 18 10.29 26.90 -8.14
N PRO A 19 10.60 27.26 -9.41
CA PRO A 19 10.57 26.43 -10.60
C PRO A 19 11.99 25.90 -10.88
N MET A 20 12.20 24.60 -10.73
CA MET A 20 13.28 23.90 -11.46
C MET A 20 12.67 23.37 -12.76
N PRO A 21 13.31 23.60 -13.93
CA PRO A 21 12.82 23.06 -15.19
C PRO A 21 12.83 21.54 -15.13
N MET A 22 11.65 20.94 -15.06
CA MET A 22 11.48 19.50 -15.23
C MET A 22 11.74 19.15 -16.71
N PRO A 23 12.54 18.11 -17.01
CA PRO A 23 12.62 17.59 -18.36
C PRO A 23 11.25 17.09 -18.81
N LYS A 24 10.85 17.39 -20.05
CA LYS A 24 9.62 16.92 -20.67
C LYS A 24 9.75 15.42 -20.96
N THR A 25 9.43 14.56 -20.01
CA THR A 25 9.31 13.12 -20.21
C THR A 25 8.07 12.62 -19.49
N GLY A 26 7.32 11.71 -20.14
CA GLY A 26 6.09 11.08 -19.65
C GLY A 26 6.27 10.28 -18.34
N PRO A 27 5.32 9.41 -17.96
CA PRO A 27 5.39 8.67 -16.70
C PRO A 27 6.77 8.00 -16.55
N VAL A 28 7.49 8.39 -15.49
CA VAL A 28 8.84 7.88 -15.23
C VAL A 28 8.70 6.44 -14.76
N LEU A 29 8.85 5.49 -15.70
CA LEU A 29 9.06 4.09 -15.40
C LEU A 29 10.46 3.96 -14.75
N CYS A 30 10.49 3.84 -13.42
CA CYS A 30 11.75 3.80 -12.67
C CYS A 30 12.50 2.48 -12.94
N PRO A 31 13.78 2.51 -13.37
CA PRO A 31 14.51 1.30 -13.76
C PRO A 31 14.66 0.28 -12.62
N ALA A 32 14.43 -0.98 -12.97
CA ALA A 32 14.09 -2.13 -12.12
C ALA A 32 15.13 -2.68 -11.11
N ARG A 33 16.09 -1.89 -10.58
CA ARG A 33 17.14 -2.46 -9.68
C ARG A 33 17.51 -1.69 -8.42
N VAL A 34 16.88 -0.55 -8.11
CA VAL A 34 17.25 0.26 -6.95
C VAL A 34 16.14 0.24 -5.90
N SER A 35 16.52 0.01 -4.65
CA SER A 35 15.62 0.02 -3.49
C SER A 35 14.83 1.34 -3.42
N LEU A 36 13.53 1.27 -3.15
CA LEU A 36 12.64 2.44 -3.14
C LEU A 36 13.08 3.49 -2.10
N TYR A 37 13.53 3.04 -0.93
CA TYR A 37 13.86 3.91 0.20
C TYR A 37 14.95 4.95 -0.14
N PRO A 38 16.13 4.57 -0.68
CA PRO A 38 17.12 5.55 -1.09
C PRO A 38 16.62 6.52 -2.15
N GLN A 39 15.77 6.08 -3.09
CA GLN A 39 15.22 7.00 -4.11
C GLN A 39 14.30 8.05 -3.48
N VAL A 40 13.38 7.63 -2.61
CA VAL A 40 12.48 8.55 -1.90
C VAL A 40 13.28 9.49 -1.01
N ALA A 41 14.27 8.98 -0.27
CA ALA A 41 15.12 9.81 0.58
C ALA A 41 15.95 10.82 -0.24
N MET A 42 16.52 10.41 -1.39
CA MET A 42 17.23 11.32 -2.29
C MET A 42 16.32 12.44 -2.80
N LEU A 43 15.10 12.12 -3.22
CA LEU A 43 14.13 13.12 -3.70
C LEU A 43 13.70 14.07 -2.57
N GLN A 44 13.47 13.53 -1.37
CA GLN A 44 13.17 14.33 -0.18
C GLN A 44 14.32 15.30 0.15
N ASN A 45 15.56 14.82 0.12
CA ASN A 45 16.77 15.63 0.35
C ASN A 45 17.02 16.68 -0.74
N GLN A 46 16.40 16.53 -1.92
CA GLN A 46 16.39 17.54 -2.98
C GLN A 46 15.27 18.58 -2.80
N GLY A 47 14.51 18.52 -1.70
CA GLY A 47 13.42 19.45 -1.39
C GLY A 47 12.08 19.09 -2.04
N ARG A 48 11.90 17.84 -2.48
CA ARG A 48 10.59 17.36 -2.95
C ARG A 48 9.78 16.85 -1.78
N GLU A 49 8.48 17.13 -1.79
CA GLU A 49 7.56 16.63 -0.78
C GLU A 49 7.16 15.19 -1.12
N MET A 50 7.63 14.21 -0.34
CA MET A 50 7.34 12.80 -0.57
C MET A 50 6.34 12.22 0.43
N MET A 51 5.42 11.40 -0.06
CA MET A 51 4.55 10.56 0.77
C MET A 51 4.57 9.12 0.27
N ILE A 52 4.34 8.16 1.16
CA ILE A 52 4.27 6.74 0.85
C ILE A 52 2.91 6.18 1.29
N VAL A 53 2.22 5.50 0.38
CA VAL A 53 1.07 4.64 0.73
C VAL A 53 1.52 3.19 0.66
N THR A 54 1.38 2.45 1.76
CA THR A 54 1.91 1.08 1.91
C THR A 54 0.82 0.09 2.27
N SER A 55 0.98 -1.17 1.85
CA SER A 55 0.17 -2.33 2.26
C SER A 55 0.99 -3.32 3.10
N GLY A 56 0.40 -4.47 3.46
CA GLY A 56 1.14 -5.63 4.00
C GLY A 56 0.94 -5.88 5.50
N ALA A 57 0.24 -5.01 6.23
CA ALA A 57 0.10 -5.11 7.68
C ALA A 57 -0.52 -6.45 8.12
N VAL A 58 -1.62 -6.85 7.49
CA VAL A 58 -2.29 -8.13 7.76
C VAL A 58 -1.38 -9.32 7.46
N ALA A 59 -0.63 -9.30 6.35
CA ALA A 59 0.24 -10.40 5.95
C ALA A 59 1.42 -10.55 6.91
N PHE A 60 2.08 -9.43 7.25
CA PHE A 60 3.17 -9.38 8.22
C PHE A 60 2.69 -9.84 9.60
N GLY A 61 1.54 -9.35 10.04
CA GLY A 61 0.95 -9.74 11.32
C GLY A 61 0.53 -11.20 11.40
N LYS A 62 -0.01 -11.79 10.31
CA LYS A 62 -0.30 -13.22 10.24
C LYS A 62 0.96 -14.05 10.50
N GLN A 63 2.08 -13.70 9.88
CA GLN A 63 3.34 -14.41 10.11
C GLN A 63 3.83 -14.21 11.56
N ARG A 64 3.84 -12.97 12.04
CA ARG A 64 4.28 -12.63 13.40
C ARG A 64 3.47 -13.36 14.47
N LEU A 65 2.14 -13.33 14.38
CA LEU A 65 1.26 -13.99 15.34
C LEU A 65 1.36 -15.52 15.27
N ARG A 66 1.49 -16.10 14.07
CA ARG A 66 1.73 -17.54 13.94
C ARG A 66 3.03 -17.95 14.62
N HIS A 67 4.10 -17.19 14.42
CA HIS A 67 5.37 -17.43 15.07
C HIS A 67 5.25 -17.35 16.60
N GLU A 68 4.57 -16.33 17.13
CA GLU A 68 4.34 -16.16 18.57
C GLU A 68 3.53 -17.30 19.20
N ILE A 69 2.49 -17.77 18.50
CA ILE A 69 1.67 -18.91 18.94
C ILE A 69 2.50 -20.18 18.99
N LEU A 70 3.31 -20.45 17.97
CA LEU A 70 4.18 -21.63 17.93
C LEU A 70 5.20 -21.63 19.07
N LEU A 71 5.83 -20.48 19.34
CA LEU A 71 6.74 -20.33 20.48
C LEU A 71 6.00 -20.54 21.82
N SER A 72 4.85 -19.90 22.00
CA SER A 72 4.04 -20.04 23.22
C SER A 72 3.55 -21.48 23.46
N GLN A 73 3.22 -22.22 22.39
CA GLN A 73 2.83 -23.62 22.47
C GLN A 73 4.00 -24.51 22.88
N SER A 74 5.20 -24.28 22.33
CA SER A 74 6.40 -25.03 22.73
C SER A 74 6.72 -24.85 24.22
N VAL A 75 6.58 -23.64 24.76
CA VAL A 75 6.76 -23.36 26.19
C VAL A 75 5.70 -24.04 27.04
N ARG A 76 4.41 -23.97 26.65
CA ARG A 76 3.34 -24.67 27.40
C ARG A 76 3.55 -26.17 27.41
N GLN A 77 3.96 -26.78 26.30
CA GLN A 77 4.23 -28.23 26.24
C GLN A 77 5.43 -28.64 27.10
N ALA A 78 6.49 -27.83 27.13
CA ALA A 78 7.65 -28.04 28.01
C ALA A 78 7.28 -27.95 29.50
N LEU A 79 6.26 -27.15 29.86
CA LEU A 79 5.76 -27.01 31.23
C LEU A 79 4.70 -28.04 31.62
N HIS A 80 4.00 -28.66 30.66
CA HIS A 80 2.86 -29.57 30.89
C HIS A 80 3.13 -31.02 30.42
N SER A 81 4.38 -31.46 30.46
CA SER A 81 4.87 -32.76 29.94
C SER A 81 4.35 -34.03 30.66
N GLY A 82 3.22 -33.94 31.38
CA GLY A 82 2.63 -35.02 32.17
C GLY A 82 1.20 -35.43 31.79
N GLN A 83 0.55 -34.80 30.80
CA GLN A 83 -0.82 -35.18 30.42
C GLN A 83 -0.99 -35.35 28.91
N ASN A 84 -1.31 -36.60 28.53
CA ASN A 84 -1.72 -37.07 27.21
C ASN A 84 -2.83 -36.18 26.58
N GLN A 85 -2.45 -35.15 25.82
CA GLN A 85 -3.36 -34.48 24.90
C GLN A 85 -2.68 -34.25 23.56
N LEU A 86 -2.59 -35.33 22.78
CA LEU A 86 -2.51 -35.27 21.31
C LEU A 86 -3.89 -34.85 20.77
N LYS A 87 -4.32 -33.61 21.06
CA LYS A 87 -5.51 -33.03 20.45
C LYS A 87 -5.05 -32.14 19.30
N ASP A 88 -5.31 -32.64 18.10
CA ASP A 88 -5.42 -31.93 16.82
C ASP A 88 -4.89 -30.49 16.84
N MET A 89 -3.59 -30.33 16.58
CA MET A 89 -2.88 -29.04 16.58
C MET A 89 -3.22 -28.24 15.31
N SER A 90 -4.51 -27.96 15.11
CA SER A 90 -4.93 -27.01 14.08
C SER A 90 -4.47 -25.61 14.49
N MET A 91 -3.75 -24.93 13.59
CA MET A 91 -3.39 -23.54 13.82
C MET A 91 -4.68 -22.71 13.95
N PRO A 92 -4.85 -21.92 15.03
CA PRO A 92 -6.05 -21.15 15.20
C PRO A 92 -6.22 -20.19 14.02
N LEU A 93 -7.46 -20.05 13.55
CA LEU A 93 -7.80 -19.06 12.55
C LEU A 93 -7.52 -17.67 13.13
N LEU A 94 -6.56 -16.96 12.52
CA LEU A 94 -6.22 -15.62 12.95
C LEU A 94 -7.18 -14.60 12.34
N GLU A 95 -7.82 -13.84 13.23
CA GLU A 95 -8.68 -12.72 12.88
C GLU A 95 -7.87 -11.61 12.20
N ALA A 96 -8.39 -11.06 11.10
CA ALA A 96 -7.61 -10.19 10.21
C ALA A 96 -7.24 -8.84 10.83
N ARG A 97 -8.09 -8.28 11.70
CA ARG A 97 -7.86 -7.00 12.39
C ARG A 97 -6.78 -7.14 13.46
N ALA A 98 -6.77 -8.25 14.19
CA ALA A 98 -5.69 -8.62 15.09
C ALA A 98 -4.36 -8.76 14.34
N CYS A 99 -4.37 -9.38 13.16
CA CYS A 99 -3.21 -9.43 12.29
C CYS A 99 -2.78 -8.04 11.82
N ALA A 100 -3.71 -7.20 11.37
CA ALA A 100 -3.40 -5.82 10.98
C ALA A 100 -2.73 -5.05 12.11
N ALA A 101 -3.31 -5.07 13.31
CA ALA A 101 -2.76 -4.39 14.48
C ALA A 101 -1.35 -4.91 14.83
N ALA A 102 -1.17 -6.23 14.87
CA ALA A 102 0.11 -6.84 15.17
C ALA A 102 1.18 -6.57 14.11
N GLY A 103 0.79 -6.44 12.84
CA GLY A 103 1.72 -6.22 11.75
C GLY A 103 2.01 -4.77 11.42
N GLN A 104 1.10 -3.86 11.73
CA GLN A 104 1.26 -2.44 11.44
C GLN A 104 2.44 -1.82 12.22
N SER A 105 2.63 -2.20 13.48
CA SER A 105 3.80 -1.76 14.27
C SER A 105 5.12 -2.24 13.67
N GLY A 106 5.17 -3.51 13.23
CA GLY A 106 6.35 -4.08 12.57
C GLY A 106 6.66 -3.42 11.22
N LEU A 107 5.63 -3.10 10.43
CA LEU A 107 5.82 -2.32 9.20
C LEU A 107 6.41 -0.95 9.47
N MET A 108 5.93 -0.22 10.49
CA MET A 108 6.49 1.10 10.78
C MET A 108 7.93 1.01 11.26
N ALA A 109 8.25 0.06 12.12
CA ALA A 109 9.62 -0.17 12.56
C ALA A 109 10.55 -0.45 11.37
N LEU A 110 10.07 -1.19 10.36
CA LEU A 110 10.83 -1.41 9.12
C LEU A 110 11.04 -0.09 8.35
N TYR A 111 9.97 0.68 8.10
CA TYR A 111 10.09 1.96 7.39
C TYR A 111 11.04 2.92 8.12
N GLU A 112 10.90 3.06 9.43
CA GLU A 112 11.74 3.91 10.26
C GLU A 112 13.21 3.46 10.20
N ALA A 113 13.48 2.16 10.32
CA ALA A 113 14.83 1.62 10.21
C ALA A 113 15.46 1.86 8.83
N MET A 114 14.68 1.73 7.75
CA MET A 114 15.16 1.94 6.39
C MET A 114 15.44 3.42 6.10
N PHE A 115 14.60 4.35 6.57
CA PHE A 115 14.76 5.78 6.30
C PHE A 115 15.75 6.48 7.23
N THR A 116 15.94 5.98 8.46
CA THR A 116 16.93 6.52 9.40
C THR A 116 18.35 6.49 8.83
N GLN A 117 18.66 5.47 8.01
CA GLN A 117 19.96 5.34 7.33
C GLN A 117 20.26 6.51 6.37
N TYR A 118 19.23 7.23 5.92
CA TYR A 118 19.33 8.37 5.01
C TYR A 118 18.99 9.70 5.67
N SER A 119 18.97 9.74 7.01
CA SER A 119 18.59 10.92 7.81
C SER A 119 17.23 11.50 7.44
N THR A 120 16.30 10.64 7.00
CA THR A 120 14.93 11.02 6.65
C THR A 120 14.00 10.59 7.77
N CYS A 121 13.26 11.53 8.35
CA CYS A 121 12.23 11.21 9.33
C CYS A 121 10.96 10.72 8.64
N THR A 122 10.30 9.74 9.24
CA THR A 122 9.01 9.22 8.78
C THR A 122 7.94 9.41 9.85
N ALA A 123 6.69 9.59 9.44
CA ALA A 123 5.54 9.66 10.36
C ALA A 123 4.42 8.73 9.90
N GLN A 124 3.89 7.92 10.82
CA GLN A 124 2.77 7.02 10.53
C GLN A 124 1.46 7.81 10.43
N ILE A 125 0.67 7.50 9.40
CA ILE A 125 -0.72 7.93 9.27
C ILE A 125 -1.61 6.71 8.99
N LEU A 126 -2.69 6.59 9.76
CA LEU A 126 -3.66 5.51 9.63
C LEU A 126 -5.02 6.10 9.30
N VAL A 127 -5.66 5.59 8.25
CA VAL A 127 -6.95 6.11 7.75
C VAL A 127 -7.93 4.99 7.47
N THR A 128 -9.23 5.29 7.59
CA THR A 128 -10.32 4.43 7.12
C THR A 128 -11.03 5.11 5.95
N ASN A 129 -11.80 4.35 5.17
CA ASN A 129 -12.58 4.95 4.07
C ASN A 129 -13.58 6.02 4.58
N LEU A 130 -14.13 5.79 5.77
CA LEU A 130 -15.08 6.69 6.42
C LEU A 130 -14.46 8.05 6.75
N ASP A 131 -13.16 8.12 7.02
CA ASP A 131 -12.48 9.38 7.37
C ASP A 131 -12.45 10.38 6.22
N PHE A 132 -12.62 9.90 5.00
CA PHE A 132 -12.70 10.76 3.84
C PHE A 132 -14.14 11.09 3.40
N HIS A 133 -15.16 10.44 3.97
CA HIS A 133 -16.57 10.81 3.75
C HIS A 133 -17.02 11.93 4.71
N ASP A 134 -16.27 12.11 5.80
CA ASP A 134 -16.45 13.20 6.75
C ASP A 134 -15.55 14.39 6.38
N ASP A 135 -16.16 15.53 6.05
CA ASP A 135 -15.43 16.74 5.64
C ASP A 135 -14.46 17.26 6.70
N GLN A 136 -14.81 17.15 7.98
CA GLN A 136 -13.97 17.63 9.07
C GLN A 136 -12.76 16.73 9.23
N LYS A 137 -12.95 15.42 9.25
CA LYS A 137 -11.83 14.46 9.32
C LYS A 137 -10.91 14.57 8.11
N ARG A 138 -11.48 14.75 6.92
CA ARG A 138 -10.73 14.97 5.68
C ARG A 138 -9.88 16.24 5.73
N ARG A 139 -10.42 17.35 6.25
CA ARG A 139 -9.65 18.59 6.46
C ARG A 139 -8.52 18.41 7.47
N ASN A 140 -8.80 17.71 8.57
CA ASN A 140 -7.79 17.42 9.59
C ASN A 140 -6.66 16.56 9.03
N LEU A 141 -6.98 15.51 8.26
CA LEU A 141 -6.00 14.66 7.58
C LEU A 141 -5.11 15.48 6.64
N ASN A 142 -5.72 16.30 5.77
CA ASN A 142 -4.98 17.19 4.87
C ASN A 142 -4.05 18.14 5.63
N SER A 143 -4.54 18.77 6.71
CA SER A 143 -3.72 19.67 7.52
C SER A 143 -2.53 18.96 8.15
N THR A 144 -2.74 17.76 8.69
CA THR A 144 -1.66 16.94 9.28
C THR A 144 -0.62 16.55 8.24
N LEU A 145 -1.06 16.08 7.07
CA LEU A 145 -0.15 15.69 5.99
C LEU A 145 0.67 16.89 5.49
N GLN A 146 0.03 18.05 5.28
CA GLN A 146 0.74 19.27 4.87
C GLN A 146 1.78 19.71 5.90
N GLU A 147 1.48 19.61 7.18
CA GLU A 147 2.42 20.00 8.23
C GLU A 147 3.62 19.05 8.30
N LEU A 148 3.41 17.74 8.18
CA LEU A 148 4.49 16.76 8.08
C LEU A 148 5.41 17.05 6.87
N LEU A 149 4.82 17.32 5.71
CA LEU A 149 5.57 17.64 4.49
C LEU A 149 6.40 18.93 4.65
N ARG A 150 5.84 19.98 5.27
CA ARG A 150 6.57 21.22 5.58
C ARG A 150 7.77 21.00 6.50
N MET A 151 7.66 20.06 7.43
CA MET A 151 8.75 19.66 8.32
C MET A 151 9.77 18.72 7.65
N ASN A 152 9.65 18.47 6.34
CA ASN A 152 10.48 17.54 5.59
C ASN A 152 10.41 16.09 6.12
N ILE A 153 9.26 15.71 6.69
CA ILE A 153 8.98 14.35 7.18
C ILE A 153 8.19 13.61 6.12
N VAL A 154 8.57 12.36 5.81
CA VAL A 154 7.87 11.49 4.86
C VAL A 154 6.70 10.78 5.55
N PRO A 155 5.44 11.11 5.23
CA PRO A 155 4.29 10.38 5.77
C PRO A 155 4.21 8.97 5.19
N ILE A 156 4.10 7.97 6.06
CA ILE A 156 3.84 6.57 5.71
C ILE A 156 2.37 6.28 6.04
N ILE A 157 1.55 6.26 5.00
CA ILE A 157 0.10 6.13 5.10
C ILE A 157 -0.33 4.69 4.83
N ASN A 158 -1.19 4.15 5.69
CA ASN A 158 -1.83 2.85 5.47
C ASN A 158 -3.29 2.89 5.95
N THR A 159 -4.07 1.92 5.51
CA THR A 159 -5.41 1.68 6.02
C THR A 159 -5.35 1.22 7.48
N ASN A 160 -6.24 1.77 8.32
CA ASN A 160 -6.43 1.34 9.70
C ASN A 160 -7.31 0.08 9.76
N ASP A 161 -6.82 -1.03 9.20
CA ASP A 161 -7.57 -2.29 9.12
C ASP A 161 -7.97 -2.83 10.50
N ALA A 162 -7.30 -2.41 11.59
CA ALA A 162 -7.60 -2.84 12.94
C ALA A 162 -8.98 -2.38 13.46
N VAL A 163 -9.53 -1.29 12.92
CA VAL A 163 -10.78 -0.67 13.40
C VAL A 163 -11.90 -0.69 12.36
N VAL A 164 -11.67 -1.28 11.20
CA VAL A 164 -12.70 -1.41 10.16
C VAL A 164 -13.83 -2.33 10.66
N PRO A 165 -15.11 -1.96 10.48
CA PRO A 165 -16.23 -2.81 10.89
C PRO A 165 -16.20 -4.16 10.18
N PRO A 166 -16.72 -5.24 10.81
CA PRO A 166 -16.88 -6.55 10.14
C PRO A 166 -17.74 -6.42 8.87
N PRO A 167 -17.62 -7.32 7.88
CA PRO A 167 -18.42 -7.22 6.67
C PRO A 167 -19.84 -7.62 7.03
N GLU A 168 -20.80 -6.70 6.84
CA GLU A 168 -22.22 -6.97 7.11
C GLU A 168 -22.73 -8.07 6.17
N PRO A 169 -23.34 -9.15 6.70
CA PRO A 169 -24.03 -10.14 5.88
C PRO A 169 -25.34 -9.54 5.37
N ASN A 170 -25.52 -9.50 4.05
CA ASN A 170 -26.72 -9.02 3.31
C ASN A 170 -26.83 -7.52 3.01
N SER A 171 -25.72 -6.77 2.99
CA SER A 171 -25.71 -5.55 2.20
C SER A 171 -25.43 -5.89 0.74
N ASP A 172 -26.36 -5.56 -0.17
CA ASP A 172 -26.13 -5.58 -1.64
C ASP A 172 -24.94 -4.68 -2.05
N LEU A 173 -24.47 -3.85 -1.11
CA LEU A 173 -23.10 -3.36 -1.03
C LEU A 173 -22.18 -4.50 -0.56
N GLN A 174 -21.60 -5.23 -1.50
CA GLN A 174 -20.57 -6.25 -1.29
C GLN A 174 -19.45 -5.77 -0.31
N GLY A 175 -19.65 -5.92 1.00
CA GLY A 175 -18.65 -5.68 2.05
C GLY A 175 -18.12 -4.24 2.14
N VAL A 176 -18.61 -3.48 3.13
CA VAL A 176 -17.94 -2.26 3.68
C VAL A 176 -16.55 -2.58 4.28
N ILE A 177 -16.06 -3.82 4.16
CA ILE A 177 -14.65 -4.16 4.27
C ILE A 177 -13.97 -4.05 2.91
N SER A 178 -13.36 -2.88 2.72
CA SER A 178 -11.92 -2.72 2.60
C SER A 178 -11.67 -1.54 1.66
N ILE A 179 -10.76 -0.65 2.07
CA ILE A 179 -9.83 -0.05 1.11
C ILE A 179 -9.07 -1.24 0.52
N LYS A 180 -9.71 -2.00 -0.38
CA LYS A 180 -9.21 -3.31 -0.83
C LYS A 180 -8.04 -3.15 -1.79
N ASP A 181 -7.83 -1.92 -2.24
CA ASP A 181 -6.61 -1.51 -2.88
C ASP A 181 -6.09 -0.23 -2.26
N ASN A 182 -4.89 -0.31 -1.71
CA ASN A 182 -4.10 0.87 -1.41
C ASN A 182 -3.83 1.72 -2.66
N ASP A 183 -4.04 1.18 -3.86
CA ASP A 183 -4.06 1.94 -5.11
C ASP A 183 -5.18 2.99 -5.13
N SER A 184 -6.38 2.67 -4.62
CA SER A 184 -7.50 3.63 -4.54
C SER A 184 -7.27 4.68 -3.45
N LEU A 185 -6.72 4.28 -2.30
CA LEU A 185 -6.27 5.21 -1.27
C LEU A 185 -5.20 6.15 -1.81
N ALA A 186 -4.23 5.61 -2.55
CA ALA A 186 -3.15 6.36 -3.16
C ALA A 186 -3.69 7.37 -4.18
N ALA A 187 -4.54 6.94 -5.11
CA ALA A 187 -5.17 7.83 -6.08
C ALA A 187 -5.96 8.95 -5.39
N ARG A 188 -6.73 8.62 -4.34
CA ARG A 188 -7.49 9.61 -3.60
C ARG A 188 -6.61 10.63 -2.89
N LEU A 189 -5.56 10.17 -2.22
CA LEU A 189 -4.59 11.06 -1.58
C LEU A 189 -3.86 11.94 -2.58
N ALA A 190 -3.56 11.44 -3.79
CA ALA A 190 -2.99 12.24 -4.87
C ALA A 190 -3.89 13.45 -5.19
N VAL A 191 -5.20 13.21 -5.33
CA VAL A 191 -6.17 14.27 -5.61
C VAL A 191 -6.30 15.24 -4.44
N GLU A 192 -6.50 14.72 -3.23
CA GLU A 192 -6.69 15.53 -2.01
C GLU A 192 -5.48 16.43 -1.72
N MET A 193 -4.27 15.87 -1.84
CA MET A 193 -3.01 16.58 -1.59
C MET A 193 -2.47 17.34 -2.81
N ARG A 194 -3.18 17.29 -3.95
CA ARG A 194 -2.77 17.90 -5.23
C ARG A 194 -1.34 17.51 -5.63
N ALA A 195 -1.05 16.22 -5.57
CA ALA A 195 0.25 15.68 -5.94
C ALA A 195 0.51 15.88 -7.44
N ASP A 196 1.76 16.19 -7.81
CA ASP A 196 2.15 16.34 -9.21
C ASP A 196 2.32 14.98 -9.90
N LEU A 197 2.65 13.94 -9.12
CA LEU A 197 2.90 12.59 -9.62
C LEU A 197 2.47 11.54 -8.59
N LEU A 198 1.81 10.48 -9.07
CA LEU A 198 1.57 9.23 -8.35
C LEU A 198 2.37 8.11 -9.04
N ILE A 199 3.29 7.51 -8.31
CA ILE A 199 4.06 6.34 -8.79
C ILE A 199 3.47 5.09 -8.15
N ALA A 200 2.78 4.25 -8.93
CA ALA A 200 2.22 2.99 -8.46
C ALA A 200 3.18 1.82 -8.72
N LEU A 201 3.76 1.24 -7.67
CA LEU A 201 4.67 0.10 -7.82
C LEU A 201 3.91 -1.23 -8.00
N SER A 202 4.38 -2.05 -8.93
CA SER A 202 3.74 -3.31 -9.33
C SER A 202 4.74 -4.45 -9.47
N ASP A 203 4.26 -5.69 -9.34
CA ASP A 203 5.02 -6.92 -9.60
C ASP A 203 5.07 -7.27 -11.10
N VAL A 204 4.21 -6.66 -11.90
CA VAL A 204 4.27 -6.65 -13.37
C VAL A 204 4.98 -5.39 -13.87
N GLU A 205 5.58 -5.45 -15.07
CA GLU A 205 6.41 -4.35 -15.61
C GLU A 205 5.62 -3.06 -15.87
N GLY A 206 4.35 -3.18 -16.22
CA GLY A 206 3.46 -2.05 -16.45
C GLY A 206 2.09 -2.51 -16.92
N LEU A 207 1.37 -1.61 -17.57
CA LEU A 207 0.09 -1.90 -18.21
C LEU A 207 0.35 -2.60 -19.55
N TYR A 208 -0.33 -3.70 -19.81
CA TYR A 208 -0.30 -4.38 -21.11
C TYR A 208 -1.65 -4.22 -21.80
N ASP A 209 -1.66 -4.24 -23.13
CA ASP A 209 -2.89 -4.24 -23.94
C ASP A 209 -3.71 -5.54 -23.77
N SER A 210 -3.05 -6.61 -23.37
CA SER A 210 -3.62 -7.93 -23.14
C SER A 210 -2.89 -8.65 -21.98
N PRO A 211 -3.44 -9.74 -21.43
CA PRO A 211 -2.87 -10.40 -20.26
C PRO A 211 -1.40 -10.82 -20.48
N PRO A 212 -0.46 -10.43 -19.59
CA PRO A 212 0.95 -10.76 -19.76
C PRO A 212 1.16 -12.29 -19.75
N GLY A 213 1.84 -12.80 -20.76
CA GLY A 213 2.05 -14.24 -20.98
C GLY A 213 1.36 -14.81 -22.24
N THR A 214 0.61 -13.99 -22.97
CA THR A 214 0.23 -14.27 -24.37
C THR A 214 1.31 -13.76 -25.33
N ASP A 215 1.49 -14.42 -26.48
CA ASP A 215 2.54 -14.08 -27.46
C ASP A 215 2.42 -12.65 -28.00
N ASP A 216 1.21 -12.09 -28.01
CA ASP A 216 0.92 -10.76 -28.55
C ASP A 216 0.86 -9.64 -27.49
N ALA A 217 1.11 -9.93 -26.21
CA ALA A 217 1.00 -8.92 -25.16
C ALA A 217 2.06 -7.83 -25.30
N LYS A 218 1.61 -6.58 -25.49
CA LYS A 218 2.50 -5.42 -25.60
C LYS A 218 2.38 -4.51 -24.39
N LEU A 219 3.53 -4.07 -23.92
CA LEU A 219 3.62 -3.06 -22.87
C LEU A 219 3.11 -1.73 -23.43
N ILE A 220 2.24 -1.08 -22.68
CA ILE A 220 1.72 0.26 -22.96
C ILE A 220 2.60 1.26 -22.20
N ASP A 221 3.41 2.02 -22.94
CA ASP A 221 4.31 3.02 -22.36
C ASP A 221 3.57 4.26 -21.82
N ILE A 222 2.48 4.66 -22.49
CA ILE A 222 1.67 5.83 -22.14
C ILE A 222 0.20 5.46 -22.30
N PHE A 223 -0.62 5.79 -21.31
CA PHE A 223 -2.04 5.44 -21.28
C PHE A 223 -2.90 6.64 -20.90
N TYR A 224 -3.77 7.06 -21.81
CA TYR A 224 -4.73 8.13 -21.52
C TYR A 224 -6.08 7.54 -21.07
N PRO A 225 -6.87 8.26 -20.25
CA PRO A 225 -8.14 7.74 -19.75
C PRO A 225 -9.13 7.34 -20.85
N GLY A 226 -8.96 7.87 -22.07
CA GLY A 226 -9.78 7.55 -23.24
C GLY A 226 -9.44 6.21 -23.90
N ASP A 227 -8.29 5.62 -23.61
CA ASP A 227 -7.78 4.42 -24.29
C ASP A 227 -8.27 3.12 -23.64
N GLN A 228 -9.21 3.20 -22.69
CA GLN A 228 -9.69 2.07 -21.90
C GLN A 228 -10.26 0.93 -22.74
N GLN A 229 -10.89 1.25 -23.88
CA GLN A 229 -11.53 0.24 -24.74
C GLN A 229 -10.53 -0.67 -25.47
N SER A 230 -9.25 -0.31 -25.52
CA SER A 230 -8.20 -1.11 -26.18
C SER A 230 -7.48 -2.07 -25.23
N ILE A 231 -7.91 -2.20 -23.98
CA ILE A 231 -7.25 -3.04 -22.97
C ILE A 231 -8.10 -4.25 -22.60
N THR A 232 -7.49 -5.43 -22.69
CA THR A 232 -8.08 -6.67 -22.21
C THR A 232 -7.43 -7.09 -20.89
N TYR A 233 -8.20 -7.05 -19.80
CA TYR A 233 -7.71 -7.45 -18.49
C TYR A 233 -7.73 -8.97 -18.30
N GLY A 234 -6.67 -9.51 -17.69
CA GLY A 234 -6.57 -10.91 -17.32
C GLY A 234 -7.33 -11.27 -16.03
N THR A 235 -7.39 -12.55 -15.71
CA THR A 235 -7.98 -13.04 -14.45
C THR A 235 -7.18 -12.59 -13.22
N LYS A 236 -7.89 -12.26 -12.13
CA LYS A 236 -7.28 -11.84 -10.86
C LYS A 236 -6.36 -12.94 -10.32
N SER A 237 -5.14 -12.57 -9.94
CA SER A 237 -4.14 -13.50 -9.39
C SER A 237 -4.57 -14.04 -8.02
N ARG A 238 -4.22 -15.30 -7.74
CA ARG A 238 -4.57 -16.00 -6.47
C ARG A 238 -4.03 -15.32 -5.20
N VAL A 239 -3.07 -14.39 -5.34
CA VAL A 239 -2.38 -13.72 -4.23
C VAL A 239 -2.57 -12.19 -4.22
N GLY A 240 -3.25 -11.62 -5.22
CA GLY A 240 -3.49 -10.19 -5.36
C GLY A 240 -4.98 -9.89 -5.37
N ILE A 241 -5.44 -9.02 -4.47
CA ILE A 241 -6.85 -8.59 -4.42
C ILE A 241 -7.10 -7.42 -5.39
N GLY A 242 -6.04 -6.66 -5.70
CA GLY A 242 -5.99 -5.61 -6.71
C GLY A 242 -5.43 -6.10 -8.04
N GLY A 243 -6.22 -5.98 -9.10
CA GLY A 243 -5.82 -6.28 -10.47
C GLY A 243 -5.41 -5.02 -11.23
N MET A 244 -4.87 -5.19 -12.44
CA MET A 244 -4.52 -4.07 -13.32
C MET A 244 -5.72 -3.13 -13.58
N GLU A 245 -6.92 -3.69 -13.64
CA GLU A 245 -8.18 -2.95 -13.75
C GLU A 245 -8.34 -1.90 -12.63
N ALA A 246 -8.02 -2.23 -11.37
CA ALA A 246 -8.16 -1.29 -10.25
C ALA A 246 -7.12 -0.16 -10.28
N LYS A 247 -5.99 -0.38 -10.96
CA LYS A 247 -4.95 0.63 -11.19
C LYS A 247 -5.31 1.59 -12.32
N VAL A 248 -5.98 1.09 -13.36
CA VAL A 248 -6.49 1.90 -14.48
C VAL A 248 -7.80 2.62 -14.14
N HIS A 249 -8.62 1.99 -13.29
CA HIS A 249 -9.87 2.54 -12.77
C HIS A 249 -9.79 2.80 -11.26
N PRO A 250 -8.90 3.70 -10.80
CA PRO A 250 -8.95 4.11 -9.41
C PRO A 250 -10.33 4.70 -9.15
N HIS A 251 -11.03 4.19 -8.13
CA HIS A 251 -12.35 4.69 -7.72
C HIS A 251 -12.23 6.08 -7.08
N CYS A 252 -11.78 7.07 -7.85
CA CYS A 252 -11.63 8.45 -7.42
C CYS A 252 -11.95 9.41 -8.60
N PRO A 253 -13.12 10.07 -8.60
CA PRO A 253 -13.44 11.08 -9.60
C PRO A 253 -12.49 12.28 -9.43
N GLY A 254 -11.52 12.44 -10.34
CA GLY A 254 -10.58 13.57 -10.32
C GLY A 254 -9.17 13.26 -10.81
N LEU A 255 -8.77 11.98 -10.84
CA LEU A 255 -7.49 11.59 -11.45
C LEU A 255 -7.67 11.55 -12.97
N LYS A 256 -7.22 12.59 -13.68
CA LYS A 256 -6.97 12.50 -15.12
C LYS A 256 -5.66 11.72 -15.26
N SER A 257 -5.70 10.47 -15.71
CA SER A 257 -4.46 9.74 -15.99
C SER A 257 -3.67 10.50 -17.07
N LEU A 258 -2.36 10.56 -16.88
CA LEU A 258 -1.40 11.07 -17.86
C LEU A 258 -0.97 9.93 -18.78
#